data_AF-E7QT93-F1
#
_entry.id   AF-E7QT93-F1
#
_cell.length_a   1.000
_cell.length_b   1.000
_cell.length_c   1.000
_cell.angle_alpha   90.00
_cell.angle_beta   90.00
_cell.angle_gamma   90.00
#
_symmetry.space_group_name_H-M   'P 1'
#
loop_
_entity.id
_entity.type
_entity.pdbx_description
1 polymer ?
#
loop_
_entity_poly.entity_id
_entity_poly.type
_entity_poly.pdbx_seq_one_letter_code
_entity_poly.pdbx_strand_id
1 'polypeptide(L)'
;MESNDAIELPNPSDSRREFMKKGLLAAGAVGLGVAGVGTAAAQDGREVLVYFDDYVADARFRVVSLLPASITVRMLSLPGGGEAAEISQPDDYNGYAIRYDRGTGSVAGASYVFTKGTLRERTRYEFARDATVFSSRLGLLDTTVSRP
;
A
#
# COMPACT_ATOMS: atom_id res chain seq x y z
N MET A 1 -79.87 23.41 23.92
CA MET A 1 -79.24 23.45 25.26
C MET A 1 -78.19 22.34 25.23
N GLU A 2 -76.95 22.64 25.64
CA GLU A 2 -75.69 21.91 25.38
C GLU A 2 -75.13 22.13 23.96
N SER A 3 -73.85 22.34 23.69
CA SER A 3 -72.65 22.71 24.46
C SER A 3 -71.58 23.16 23.44
N ASN A 4 -70.62 23.95 23.92
CA ASN A 4 -69.36 24.39 23.31
C ASN A 4 -68.77 23.48 22.20
N ASP A 5 -68.20 24.07 21.15
CA ASP A 5 -66.74 24.29 21.06
C ASP A 5 -66.38 25.04 19.76
N ALA A 6 -65.50 26.03 19.89
CA ALA A 6 -64.99 26.82 18.79
C ALA A 6 -63.98 26.01 17.99
N ILE A 7 -64.26 25.72 16.72
CA ILE A 7 -63.27 25.20 15.78
C ILE A 7 -62.84 26.37 14.89
N GLU A 8 -61.85 27.10 15.38
CA GLU A 8 -61.07 28.04 14.57
C GLU A 8 -60.25 27.23 13.55
N LEU A 9 -60.68 27.27 12.29
CA LEU A 9 -60.01 26.59 11.18
C LEU A 9 -58.78 27.40 10.76
N PRO A 10 -57.56 26.85 10.80
CA PRO A 10 -56.37 27.59 10.44
C PRO A 10 -56.32 27.90 8.94
N ASN A 11 -56.16 29.19 8.61
CA ASN A 11 -55.98 29.72 7.27
C ASN A 11 -54.76 29.10 6.56
N PRO A 12 -54.89 28.51 5.36
CA PRO A 12 -53.78 28.02 4.59
C PRO A 12 -53.27 29.12 3.66
N SER A 13 -52.52 30.07 4.21
CA SER A 13 -51.71 30.96 3.40
C SER A 13 -50.48 31.35 4.20
N ASP A 14 -49.33 30.91 3.69
CA ASP A 14 -48.09 31.67 3.55
C ASP A 14 -46.86 30.78 3.86
N SER A 15 -45.82 30.99 3.03
CA SER A 15 -44.44 30.62 3.30
C SER A 15 -44.02 29.18 3.00
N ARG A 16 -44.17 28.86 1.71
CA ARG A 16 -43.08 28.22 0.95
C ARG A 16 -41.77 28.98 1.20
N ARG A 17 -40.70 28.22 1.46
CA ARG A 17 -39.29 28.62 1.63
C ARG A 17 -38.93 29.08 3.04
N GLU A 18 -38.45 28.15 3.86
CA GLU A 18 -37.08 28.31 4.34
C GLU A 18 -36.45 26.96 4.72
N PHE A 19 -35.37 26.67 4.00
CA PHE A 19 -34.35 25.66 4.17
C PHE A 19 -34.31 24.95 5.54
N MET A 20 -34.86 23.74 5.57
CA MET A 20 -34.52 22.74 6.60
C MET A 20 -33.01 22.45 6.53
N LYS A 21 -32.28 22.99 7.50
CA LYS A 21 -31.12 22.31 8.08
C LYS A 21 -31.51 20.87 8.41
N LYS A 22 -30.72 19.89 7.95
CA LYS A 22 -30.23 18.71 8.70
C LYS A 22 -29.70 17.62 7.77
N GLY A 23 -28.51 17.12 8.09
CA GLY A 23 -28.19 15.70 7.93
C GLY A 23 -27.47 15.29 6.66
N LEU A 24 -26.17 15.60 6.60
CA LEU A 24 -25.19 14.77 5.90
C LEU A 24 -25.33 13.32 6.40
N LEU A 25 -25.78 12.43 5.52
CA LEU A 25 -25.68 10.99 5.71
C LEU A 25 -24.99 10.41 4.47
N ALA A 26 -23.67 10.29 4.59
CA ALA A 26 -22.86 9.51 3.67
C ALA A 26 -23.17 8.02 3.91
N ALA A 27 -23.99 7.44 3.05
CA ALA A 27 -24.21 6.00 2.98
C ALA A 27 -23.90 5.55 1.55
N GLY A 28 -22.60 5.45 1.24
CA GLY A 28 -22.14 4.73 0.06
C GLY A 28 -22.33 3.24 0.31
N ALA A 29 -23.43 2.69 -0.19
CA ALA A 29 -23.67 1.25 -0.19
C ALA A 29 -22.69 0.59 -1.17
N VAL A 30 -21.62 -0.01 -0.64
CA VAL A 30 -20.76 -0.92 -1.39
C VAL A 30 -21.47 -2.26 -1.48
N GLY A 31 -22.06 -2.53 -2.63
CA GLY A 31 -22.53 -3.86 -3.00
C GLY A 31 -21.47 -4.57 -3.82
N LEU A 32 -20.82 -5.58 -3.25
CA LEU A 32 -20.08 -6.61 -4.01
C LEU A 32 -20.18 -7.91 -3.22
N GLY A 33 -20.87 -8.88 -3.82
CA GLY A 33 -21.03 -10.23 -3.29
C GLY A 33 -19.80 -11.11 -3.52
N VAL A 34 -19.95 -12.33 -3.02
CA VAL A 34 -19.08 -13.52 -3.17
C VAL A 34 -17.96 -13.63 -2.12
N ALA A 35 -18.09 -14.71 -1.34
CA ALA A 35 -17.20 -15.14 -0.27
C ALA A 35 -15.80 -15.48 -0.78
N GLY A 36 -14.77 -15.05 -0.03
CA GLY A 36 -13.38 -15.45 -0.26
C GLY A 36 -12.42 -14.60 0.57
N VAL A 37 -12.01 -15.13 1.72
CA VAL A 37 -10.82 -14.80 2.53
C VAL A 37 -10.27 -13.35 2.50
N GLY A 38 -10.42 -12.64 3.63
CA GLY A 38 -9.55 -11.52 4.00
C GLY A 38 -10.23 -10.14 4.04
N THR A 39 -10.84 -9.80 5.17
CA THR A 39 -11.02 -8.39 5.55
C THR A 39 -9.70 -7.85 6.12
N ALA A 40 -9.05 -6.87 5.49
CA ALA A 40 -8.46 -5.70 6.18
C ALA A 40 -7.65 -4.78 5.24
N ALA A 41 -8.03 -3.51 5.23
CA ALA A 41 -7.29 -2.32 4.76
C ALA A 41 -6.94 -2.20 3.26
N ALA A 42 -7.55 -1.20 2.62
CA ALA A 42 -7.03 -0.64 1.39
C ALA A 42 -5.58 -0.13 1.59
N GLN A 43 -4.64 -0.82 0.94
CA GLN A 43 -3.59 -0.26 0.07
C GLN A 43 -2.66 0.81 0.66
N ASP A 44 -1.85 0.47 1.67
CA ASP A 44 -0.59 1.19 1.93
C ASP A 44 0.67 0.32 1.77
N GLY A 45 0.47 -0.97 1.49
CA GLY A 45 1.50 -1.91 1.13
C GLY A 45 2.05 -1.64 -0.26
N ARG A 46 3.38 -1.63 -0.40
CA ARG A 46 4.10 -1.48 -1.67
C ARG A 46 4.78 -2.80 -2.00
N GLU A 47 4.54 -3.30 -3.20
CA GLU A 47 5.21 -4.49 -3.74
C GLU A 47 6.70 -4.19 -3.99
N VAL A 48 7.58 -5.06 -3.51
CA VAL A 48 9.02 -4.95 -3.64
C VAL A 48 9.65 -6.31 -3.89
N LEU A 49 10.73 -6.30 -4.66
CA LEU A 49 11.62 -7.44 -4.83
C LEU A 49 12.83 -7.32 -3.90
N VAL A 50 13.26 -8.44 -3.34
CA VAL A 50 14.40 -8.55 -2.43
C VAL A 50 15.12 -9.88 -2.65
N TYR A 51 16.43 -9.93 -2.45
CA TYR A 51 17.17 -11.18 -2.59
C TYR A 51 16.83 -12.17 -1.46
N PHE A 52 16.80 -13.48 -1.76
CA PHE A 52 16.52 -14.53 -0.77
C PHE A 52 17.43 -14.44 0.46
N ASP A 53 18.73 -14.20 0.24
CA ASP A 53 19.73 -14.13 1.31
C ASP A 53 19.60 -12.88 2.18
N ASP A 54 18.93 -11.84 1.66
CA ASP A 54 18.72 -10.57 2.36
C ASP A 54 17.35 -10.51 3.06
N TYR A 55 16.34 -11.24 2.58
CA TYR A 55 14.98 -11.14 3.12
C TYR A 55 14.89 -11.62 4.57
N VAL A 56 14.29 -10.76 5.41
CA VAL A 56 13.98 -11.07 6.81
C VAL A 56 12.53 -10.68 7.06
N ALA A 57 11.69 -11.66 7.37
CA ALA A 57 10.27 -11.46 7.69
C ALA A 57 10.10 -10.56 8.93
N ASP A 58 9.07 -9.71 8.91
CA ASP A 58 8.72 -8.74 9.97
C ASP A 58 9.88 -7.77 10.32
N ALA A 59 10.92 -7.69 9.48
CA ALA A 59 12.07 -6.85 9.74
C ALA A 59 11.84 -5.43 9.27
N ARG A 60 12.22 -4.49 10.13
CA ARG A 60 12.25 -3.06 9.82
C ARG A 60 13.57 -2.70 9.17
N PHE A 61 13.49 -1.85 8.16
CA PHE A 61 14.65 -1.29 7.49
C PHE A 61 14.44 0.19 7.19
N ARG A 62 15.55 0.89 6.98
CA ARG A 62 15.58 2.25 6.49
C ARG A 62 16.13 2.28 5.07
N VAL A 63 15.49 3.05 4.21
CA VAL A 63 16.04 3.38 2.88
C VAL A 63 17.21 4.33 3.05
N VAL A 64 18.38 3.92 2.61
CA VAL A 64 19.61 4.72 2.70
C VAL A 64 19.70 5.67 1.51
N SER A 65 19.57 5.13 0.30
CA SER A 65 19.70 5.89 -0.94
C SER A 65 19.06 5.16 -2.12
N LEU A 66 18.63 5.92 -3.13
CA LEU A 66 18.31 5.41 -4.46
C LEU A 66 19.58 4.95 -5.19
N LEU A 67 19.50 3.81 -5.89
CA LEU A 67 20.55 3.32 -6.76
C LEU A 67 20.45 3.94 -8.17
N PRO A 68 21.59 4.16 -8.86
CA PRO A 68 21.57 4.53 -10.27
C PRO A 68 20.86 3.46 -11.11
N ALA A 69 20.05 3.87 -12.10
CA ALA A 69 19.29 2.96 -12.94
C ALA A 69 20.16 1.88 -13.61
N SER A 70 21.36 2.23 -14.08
CA SER A 70 22.29 1.26 -14.68
C SER A 70 22.74 0.16 -13.71
N ILE A 71 22.82 0.46 -12.40
CA ILE A 71 23.16 -0.53 -11.37
C ILE A 71 21.94 -1.42 -11.10
N THR A 72 20.75 -0.83 -10.97
CA THR A 72 19.49 -1.58 -10.81
C THR A 72 19.28 -2.57 -11.94
N VAL A 73 19.40 -2.10 -13.19
CA VAL A 73 19.25 -2.95 -14.38
C VAL A 73 20.28 -4.09 -14.36
N ARG A 74 21.54 -3.79 -14.06
CA ARG A 74 22.60 -4.80 -13.95
C ARG A 74 22.30 -5.84 -12.85
N MET A 75 21.72 -5.43 -11.72
CA MET A 75 21.37 -6.31 -10.61
C MET A 75 20.16 -7.21 -10.92
N LEU A 76 19.22 -6.73 -11.74
CA LEU A 76 18.04 -7.47 -12.18
C LEU A 76 18.24 -8.24 -13.49
N SER A 77 19.43 -8.15 -14.09
CA SER A 77 19.79 -8.92 -15.29
C SER A 77 20.45 -10.24 -14.91
N LEU A 78 20.25 -11.27 -15.73
CA LEU A 78 20.94 -12.55 -15.51
C LEU A 78 22.45 -12.39 -15.76
N PRO A 79 23.28 -13.13 -15.01
CA PRO A 79 24.71 -13.25 -15.31
C PRO A 79 24.89 -13.73 -16.76
N GLY A 80 25.52 -12.90 -17.60
CA GLY A 80 25.69 -13.18 -19.04
C GLY A 80 24.84 -12.33 -19.99
N GLY A 81 24.03 -11.40 -19.48
CA GLY A 81 23.36 -10.38 -20.30
C GLY A 81 22.00 -10.79 -20.89
N GLY A 82 21.36 -11.80 -20.29
CA GLY A 82 19.97 -12.15 -20.59
C GLY A 82 18.98 -11.54 -19.61
N GLU A 83 17.73 -11.40 -20.03
CA GLU A 83 16.63 -11.04 -19.14
C GLU A 83 16.09 -12.30 -18.46
N ALA A 84 15.84 -12.23 -17.15
CA ALA A 84 15.03 -13.26 -16.51
C ALA A 84 13.63 -13.19 -17.13
N ALA A 85 13.04 -14.34 -17.48
CA ALA A 85 11.73 -14.36 -18.13
C ALA A 85 10.66 -13.64 -17.28
N GLU A 86 10.88 -13.57 -15.96
CA GLU A 86 10.03 -12.91 -15.00
C GLU A 86 10.24 -11.37 -14.94
N ILE A 87 11.39 -10.86 -15.41
CA ILE A 87 11.73 -9.42 -15.49
C ILE A 87 11.94 -9.04 -16.95
N SER A 88 10.85 -8.76 -17.66
CA SER A 88 10.90 -8.31 -19.07
C SER A 88 11.40 -6.88 -19.25
N GLN A 89 11.36 -6.04 -18.20
CA GLN A 89 11.75 -4.63 -18.25
C GLN A 89 12.45 -4.25 -16.94
N PRO A 90 13.74 -4.53 -16.80
CA PRO A 90 14.48 -4.26 -15.57
C PRO A 90 14.63 -2.75 -15.29
N ASP A 91 14.48 -1.90 -16.29
CA ASP A 91 14.54 -0.44 -16.20
C ASP A 91 13.28 0.20 -15.60
N ASP A 92 12.15 -0.54 -15.54
CA ASP A 92 10.94 -0.12 -14.83
C ASP A 92 11.12 -0.12 -13.31
N TYR A 93 12.17 -0.76 -12.79
CA TYR A 93 12.42 -0.90 -11.37
C TYR A 93 13.33 0.21 -10.85
N ASN A 94 12.92 0.81 -9.74
CA ASN A 94 13.77 1.61 -8.90
C ASN A 94 14.46 0.71 -7.86
N GLY A 95 15.79 0.77 -7.80
CA GLY A 95 16.59 0.04 -6.81
C GLY A 95 16.98 0.95 -5.64
N TYR A 96 16.97 0.42 -4.42
CA TYR A 96 17.33 1.16 -3.22
C TYR A 96 18.29 0.36 -2.37
N ALA A 97 19.31 1.03 -1.83
CA ALA A 97 20.11 0.48 -0.75
C ALA A 97 19.35 0.64 0.57
N ILE A 98 19.25 -0.43 1.34
CA ILE A 98 18.56 -0.44 2.63
C ILE A 98 19.50 -0.84 3.76
N ARG A 99 19.10 -0.51 4.98
CA ARG A 99 19.76 -0.96 6.20
C ARG A 99 18.73 -1.42 7.20
N TYR A 100 18.86 -2.65 7.68
CA TYR A 100 18.00 -3.17 8.75
C TYR A 100 18.18 -2.39 10.05
N ASP A 101 17.07 -2.13 10.74
CA ASP A 101 17.02 -1.56 12.09
C ASP A 101 17.32 -2.67 13.12
N ARG A 102 18.45 -3.39 12.97
CA ARG A 102 18.98 -4.25 14.04
C ARG A 102 19.97 -3.45 14.88
N GLY A 103 19.79 -3.50 16.20
CA GLY A 103 20.69 -2.89 17.17
C GLY A 103 22.14 -3.27 16.90
N THR A 104 23.07 -2.39 17.30
CA THR A 104 24.53 -2.46 17.12
C THR A 104 25.09 -3.88 17.18
N GLY A 105 25.18 -4.57 16.04
CA GLY A 105 25.61 -5.96 15.99
C GLY A 105 25.51 -6.53 14.58
N SER A 106 26.64 -6.48 13.86
CA SER A 106 26.85 -6.91 12.49
C SER A 106 26.06 -6.14 11.43
N VAL A 107 26.82 -5.37 10.64
CA VAL A 107 26.42 -4.94 9.31
C VAL A 107 26.24 -6.24 8.50
N ALA A 108 25.02 -6.78 8.46
CA ALA A 108 24.61 -7.55 7.29
C ALA A 108 24.96 -6.68 6.08
N GLY A 109 25.50 -7.27 5.01
CA GLY A 109 26.07 -6.55 3.87
C GLY A 109 25.11 -5.51 3.28
N ALA A 110 25.53 -4.86 2.19
CA ALA A 110 24.61 -3.96 1.50
C ALA A 110 23.40 -4.78 0.98
N SER A 111 22.25 -4.60 1.63
CA SER A 111 20.98 -5.21 1.20
C SER A 111 20.24 -4.24 0.29
N TYR A 112 19.52 -4.81 -0.68
CA TYR A 112 18.86 -4.04 -1.72
C TYR A 112 17.39 -4.43 -1.86
N VAL A 113 16.57 -3.45 -2.22
CA VAL A 113 15.16 -3.67 -2.59
C VAL A 113 14.88 -3.00 -3.93
N PHE A 114 14.02 -3.62 -4.72
CA PHE A 114 13.63 -3.12 -6.03
C PHE A 114 12.13 -2.98 -6.11
N THR A 115 11.61 -1.93 -6.71
CA THR A 115 10.16 -1.76 -6.89
C THR A 115 9.86 -0.92 -8.11
N LYS A 116 8.75 -1.22 -8.79
CA LYS A 116 8.21 -0.36 -9.86
C LYS A 116 7.64 0.95 -9.29
N GLY A 117 7.35 0.98 -8.00
CA GLY A 117 6.94 2.17 -7.28
C GLY A 117 8.11 3.03 -6.81
N THR A 118 7.84 3.89 -5.83
CA THR A 118 8.87 4.70 -5.18
C THR A 118 8.90 4.46 -3.67
N LEU A 119 10.11 4.38 -3.13
CA LEU A 119 10.36 4.40 -1.69
C LEU A 119 11.03 5.72 -1.33
N ARG A 120 10.72 6.23 -0.14
CA ARG A 120 11.29 7.49 0.33
C ARG A 120 12.60 7.24 1.05
N GLU A 121 13.66 7.93 0.64
CA GLU A 121 14.92 7.92 1.37
C GLU A 121 14.74 8.36 2.82
N ARG A 122 15.59 7.82 3.70
CA ARG A 122 15.58 8.05 5.16
C ARG A 122 14.28 7.65 5.86
N THR A 123 13.33 7.07 5.13
CA THR A 123 12.06 6.58 5.67
C THR A 123 12.23 5.11 6.07
N ARG A 124 11.52 4.73 7.14
CA ARG A 124 11.46 3.35 7.61
C ARG A 124 10.29 2.61 6.99
N TYR A 125 10.53 1.35 6.69
CA TYR A 125 9.55 0.41 6.19
C TYR A 125 9.73 -0.92 6.92
N GLU A 126 8.69 -1.74 6.88
CA GLU A 126 8.67 -3.08 7.45
C GLU A 126 8.26 -4.09 6.36
N PHE A 127 9.00 -5.19 6.26
CA PHE A 127 8.62 -6.29 5.37
C PHE A 127 7.43 -7.04 5.93
N ALA A 128 6.47 -7.36 5.07
CA ALA A 128 5.44 -8.33 5.39
C ALA A 128 6.09 -9.70 5.66
N ARG A 129 5.41 -10.51 6.48
CA ARG A 129 5.80 -11.90 6.76
C ARG A 129 5.72 -12.80 5.53
N ASP A 130 4.79 -12.49 4.64
CA ASP A 130 4.55 -13.27 3.44
C ASP A 130 5.46 -12.80 2.30
N ALA A 131 6.14 -13.75 1.68
CA ALA A 131 6.94 -13.54 0.48
C ALA A 131 6.77 -14.73 -0.46
N THR A 132 6.80 -14.47 -1.76
CA THR A 132 6.69 -15.49 -2.80
C THR A 132 7.94 -15.50 -3.67
N VAL A 133 8.28 -16.66 -4.23
CA VAL A 133 9.41 -16.76 -5.17
C VAL A 133 9.05 -15.99 -6.43
N PHE A 134 9.77 -14.90 -6.69
CA PHE A 134 9.60 -14.12 -7.91
C PHE A 134 10.48 -14.69 -9.03
N SER A 135 11.78 -14.86 -8.78
CA SER A 135 12.69 -15.50 -9.74
C SER A 135 13.75 -16.30 -9.00
N SER A 136 13.70 -17.62 -9.13
CA SER A 136 14.71 -18.52 -8.56
C SER A 136 16.09 -18.36 -9.22
N ARG A 137 16.13 -17.90 -10.48
CA ARG A 137 17.38 -17.69 -11.23
C ARG A 137 18.16 -16.49 -10.74
N LEU A 138 17.46 -15.40 -10.41
CA LEU A 138 18.05 -14.18 -9.87
C LEU A 138 18.13 -14.18 -8.35
N GLY A 139 17.52 -15.18 -7.71
CA GLY A 139 17.48 -15.24 -6.27
C GLY A 139 16.52 -14.21 -5.65
N LEU A 140 15.40 -13.88 -6.32
CA LEU A 140 14.48 -12.82 -5.90
C LEU A 140 13.17 -13.37 -5.32
N LEU A 141 12.75 -12.72 -4.23
CA LEU A 141 11.44 -12.82 -3.62
C LEU A 141 10.61 -11.59 -3.96
N ASP A 142 9.32 -11.79 -4.16
CA ASP A 142 8.30 -10.74 -4.12
C ASP A 142 7.67 -10.68 -2.74
N THR A 143 7.53 -9.48 -2.19
CA THR A 143 6.89 -9.24 -0.91
C THR A 143 6.31 -7.83 -0.85
N THR A 144 5.58 -7.53 0.22
CA THR A 144 5.02 -6.20 0.45
C THR A 144 5.78 -5.50 1.57
N VAL A 145 5.96 -4.19 1.44
CA VAL A 145 6.44 -3.33 2.54
C VAL A 145 5.41 -2.28 2.92
N SER A 146 5.25 -2.04 4.21
CA SER A 146 4.40 -0.99 4.74
C SER A 146 5.20 -0.04 5.61
N ARG A 147 4.63 1.12 5.92
CA ARG A 147 5.19 1.99 6.95
C ARG A 147 4.73 1.48 8.31
N PRO A 148 5.63 1.36 9.30
CA PRO A 148 5.28 0.97 10.66
C PRO A 148 4.53 2.08 11.41
#